data_AF-A0A959N8W7-F1
#
_entry.id   AF-A0A959N8W7-F1
#
_cell.length_a   1.000
_cell.length_b   1.000
_cell.length_c   1.000
_cell.angle_alpha   90.00
_cell.angle_beta   90.00
_cell.angle_gamma   90.00
#
_symmetry.space_group_name_H-M   'P 1'
#
loop_
_entity.id
_entity.type
_entity.pdbx_description
1 polymer ?
#
loop_
_entity_poly.entity_id
_entity_poly.type
_entity_poly.pdbx_seq_one_letter_code
_entity_poly.pdbx_strand_id
1 'polypeptide(L)'
;MSKSKFIPILIVSLTLGLGWAIRGSFGHEWGASWAGAMGALALVVVAGKKHWLKNIPVLAALGAIGWAVGGMSSYGVVIGYCRSTDFMNVLYGYVMLAVIGGIYGYIGGGFLGLGLETDKNKKPDWANLIAQMVAGGMLVWGFIIYQLEWFMTPPRSELWAAAFGGCAALGWYMWRENFKKSFRIAAFTGLGAGFGFSFGNFIQVIGASSGISYNWWNVMEFTLGFLGGLAMAYAIFTTKWEEEIEFSPKSNLFALIFLFVIIPYINFDQQFDREYFTKFSEIQKSLNAIDFASLQINFGWITLIAFSVFSIFIWHRLSGKNSESDKRLAANLFFANSLFYTVFLIFRNGLFYTGFELGNSNTLYVPILLIIFAIYYFSKEKEVQFTNYLEDQGFWSNWKYIAVIFIVALVVITLISINLHEGLPGSHLRFK
;
A
#
# COMPACT_ATOMS: atom_id res chain seq x y z
N MET A 1 -19.93 14.17 6.22
CA MET A 1 -19.88 12.86 5.50
C MET A 1 -20.95 11.95 6.10
N SER A 2 -21.78 11.27 5.30
CA SER A 2 -22.81 10.36 5.83
C SER A 2 -22.17 9.16 6.54
N LYS A 3 -22.83 8.62 7.59
CA LYS A 3 -22.39 7.38 8.26
C LYS A 3 -22.24 6.20 7.28
N SER A 4 -22.96 6.23 6.15
CA SER A 4 -22.89 5.20 5.08
C SER A 4 -21.54 5.10 4.37
N LYS A 5 -20.68 6.13 4.43
CA LYS A 5 -19.34 6.10 3.81
C LYS A 5 -18.21 5.93 4.80
N PHE A 6 -18.42 6.36 6.05
CA PHE A 6 -17.37 6.38 7.05
C PHE A 6 -16.83 4.98 7.36
N ILE A 7 -17.71 4.00 7.59
CA ILE A 7 -17.30 2.63 7.89
C ILE A 7 -16.55 1.98 6.72
N PRO A 8 -17.05 2.02 5.45
CA PRO A 8 -16.29 1.54 4.29
C PRO A 8 -14.91 2.17 4.16
N ILE A 9 -14.81 3.49 4.29
CA ILE A 9 -13.52 4.22 4.22
C ILE A 9 -12.59 3.73 5.33
N LEU A 10 -13.09 3.58 6.56
CA LEU A 10 -12.31 3.11 7.69
C LEU A 10 -11.79 1.69 7.48
N ILE A 11 -12.61 0.76 6.96
CA ILE A 11 -12.17 -0.61 6.64
C ILE A 11 -11.02 -0.58 5.63
N VAL A 12 -11.15 0.17 4.53
CA VAL A 12 -10.09 0.28 3.51
C VAL A 12 -8.83 0.92 4.08
N SER A 13 -8.98 1.97 4.89
CA SER A 13 -7.86 2.67 5.54
C SER A 13 -7.10 1.74 6.50
N LEU A 14 -7.81 1.07 7.41
CA LEU A 14 -7.21 0.11 8.35
C LEU A 14 -6.57 -1.06 7.62
N THR A 15 -7.19 -1.55 6.56
CA THR A 15 -6.67 -2.66 5.76
C THR A 15 -5.36 -2.28 5.08
N LEU A 16 -5.33 -1.15 4.37
CA LEU A 16 -4.12 -0.75 3.68
C LEU A 16 -3.03 -0.32 4.66
N GLY A 17 -3.39 0.31 5.79
CA GLY A 17 -2.45 0.57 6.89
C GLY A 17 -1.83 -0.71 7.45
N LEU A 18 -2.66 -1.72 7.75
CA LEU A 18 -2.18 -3.02 8.22
C LEU A 18 -1.29 -3.70 7.18
N GLY A 19 -1.71 -3.72 5.91
CA GLY A 19 -0.92 -4.25 4.81
C GLY A 19 0.43 -3.54 4.69
N TRP A 20 0.44 -2.21 4.84
CA TRP A 20 1.66 -1.43 4.74
C TRP A 20 2.62 -1.65 5.92
N ALA A 21 2.10 -1.84 7.14
CA ALA A 21 2.92 -2.15 8.32
C ALA A 21 3.53 -3.56 8.27
N ILE A 22 2.77 -4.54 7.75
CA ILE A 22 3.26 -5.91 7.59
C ILE A 22 4.32 -5.95 6.47
N ARG A 23 4.16 -5.16 5.39
CA ARG A 23 5.08 -5.21 4.25
C ARG A 23 6.50 -4.79 4.61
N GLY A 24 6.75 -4.04 5.70
CA GLY A 24 8.12 -3.78 6.16
C GLY A 24 8.92 -5.06 6.45
N SER A 25 8.23 -6.19 6.63
CA SER A 25 8.84 -7.51 6.84
C SER A 25 8.93 -8.38 5.59
N PHE A 26 8.36 -7.96 4.45
CA PHE A 26 8.36 -8.70 3.19
C PHE A 26 8.85 -7.76 2.08
N GLY A 27 9.94 -8.09 1.39
CA GLY A 27 10.67 -7.30 0.37
C GLY A 27 9.99 -6.09 -0.30
N HIS A 28 10.78 -5.06 -0.64
CA HIS A 28 10.28 -3.73 -1.01
C HIS A 28 9.14 -3.70 -2.06
N GLU A 29 9.30 -4.37 -3.21
CA GLU A 29 8.32 -4.40 -4.31
C GLU A 29 7.19 -5.39 -4.05
N TRP A 30 7.51 -6.65 -3.77
CA TRP A 30 6.51 -7.72 -3.59
C TRP A 30 5.70 -7.56 -2.30
N GLY A 31 6.32 -6.95 -1.29
CA GLY A 31 5.69 -6.40 -0.10
C GLY A 31 4.68 -5.29 -0.41
N ALA A 32 5.04 -4.34 -1.26
CA ALA A 32 4.09 -3.31 -1.67
C ALA A 32 2.95 -3.88 -2.54
N SER A 33 3.23 -4.90 -3.36
CA SER A 33 2.23 -5.59 -4.18
C SER A 33 1.08 -6.15 -3.35
N TRP A 34 1.37 -6.92 -2.30
CA TRP A 34 0.30 -7.57 -1.55
C TRP A 34 -0.47 -6.56 -0.68
N ALA A 35 0.19 -5.53 -0.14
CA ALA A 35 -0.50 -4.45 0.57
C ALA A 35 -1.50 -3.72 -0.36
N GLY A 36 -1.08 -3.42 -1.59
CA GLY A 36 -1.96 -2.90 -2.64
C GLY A 36 -3.13 -3.84 -2.96
N ALA A 37 -2.88 -5.15 -3.04
CA ALA A 37 -3.91 -6.16 -3.24
C ALA A 37 -4.95 -6.17 -2.10
N MET A 38 -4.51 -6.15 -0.83
CA MET A 38 -5.41 -6.08 0.31
C MET A 38 -6.30 -4.84 0.27
N GLY A 39 -5.70 -3.67 0.01
CA GLY A 39 -6.45 -2.41 -0.06
C GLY A 39 -7.52 -2.44 -1.16
N ALA A 40 -7.18 -2.97 -2.32
CA ALA A 40 -8.13 -3.15 -3.43
C ALA A 40 -9.21 -4.19 -3.13
N LEU A 41 -8.86 -5.33 -2.53
CA LEU A 41 -9.80 -6.37 -2.09
C LEU A 41 -10.80 -5.79 -1.08
N ALA A 42 -10.32 -5.12 -0.02
CA ALA A 42 -11.18 -4.47 0.96
C ALA A 42 -12.12 -3.47 0.29
N LEU A 43 -11.59 -2.62 -0.60
CA LEU A 43 -12.37 -1.62 -1.30
C LEU A 43 -13.50 -2.23 -2.13
N VAL A 44 -13.21 -3.28 -2.91
CA VAL A 44 -14.22 -3.97 -3.73
C VAL A 44 -15.27 -4.65 -2.84
N VAL A 45 -14.85 -5.29 -1.74
CA VAL A 45 -15.73 -5.94 -0.76
C VAL A 45 -16.69 -4.92 -0.14
N VAL A 46 -16.18 -3.81 0.40
CA VAL A 46 -17.05 -2.82 1.06
C VAL A 46 -17.87 -2.00 0.08
N ALA A 47 -17.42 -1.83 -1.17
CA ALA A 47 -18.19 -1.18 -2.21
C ALA A 47 -19.43 -1.98 -2.61
N GLY A 48 -19.34 -3.31 -2.58
CA GLY A 48 -20.45 -4.22 -2.85
C GLY A 48 -21.02 -4.17 -4.28
N LYS A 49 -20.36 -3.46 -5.21
CA LYS A 49 -20.82 -3.32 -6.59
C LYS A 49 -20.71 -4.63 -7.33
N LYS A 50 -21.83 -5.11 -7.87
CA LYS A 50 -21.94 -6.41 -8.55
C LYS A 50 -20.84 -6.65 -9.59
N HIS A 51 -20.58 -5.70 -10.47
CA HIS A 51 -19.55 -5.84 -11.51
C HIS A 51 -18.13 -5.83 -10.91
N TRP A 52 -17.85 -5.02 -9.89
CA TRP A 52 -16.55 -5.04 -9.21
C TRP A 52 -16.30 -6.37 -8.49
N LEU A 53 -17.32 -6.93 -7.84
CA LEU A 53 -17.22 -8.22 -7.17
C LEU A 53 -16.89 -9.34 -8.16
N LYS A 54 -17.50 -9.34 -9.35
CA LYS A 54 -17.19 -10.29 -10.43
C LYS A 54 -15.78 -10.14 -11.00
N ASN A 55 -15.22 -8.93 -10.93
CA ASN A 55 -13.89 -8.60 -11.44
C ASN A 55 -12.85 -8.51 -10.33
N ILE A 56 -13.15 -9.04 -9.14
CA ILE A 56 -12.32 -8.83 -7.97
C ILE A 56 -10.86 -9.25 -8.15
N PRO A 57 -10.51 -10.39 -8.82
CA PRO A 57 -9.12 -10.74 -9.00
C PRO A 57 -8.37 -9.71 -9.85
N VAL A 58 -8.96 -9.25 -10.96
CA VAL A 58 -8.32 -8.24 -11.83
C VAL A 58 -8.14 -6.91 -11.11
N LEU A 59 -9.17 -6.42 -10.42
CA LEU A 59 -9.10 -5.15 -9.69
C LEU A 59 -8.06 -5.23 -8.56
N ALA A 60 -8.00 -6.35 -7.83
CA ALA A 60 -6.99 -6.57 -6.82
C ALA A 60 -5.57 -6.67 -7.41
N ALA A 61 -5.40 -7.29 -8.58
CA ALA A 61 -4.12 -7.40 -9.26
C ALA A 61 -3.63 -6.04 -9.77
N LEU A 62 -4.51 -5.19 -10.28
CA LEU A 62 -4.17 -3.83 -10.67
C LEU A 62 -3.76 -2.97 -9.46
N GLY A 63 -4.46 -3.12 -8.33
CA GLY A 63 -4.02 -2.56 -7.06
C GLY A 63 -2.62 -3.06 -6.68
N ALA A 64 -2.38 -4.37 -6.77
CA ALA A 64 -1.08 -4.95 -6.46
C ALA A 64 0.04 -4.38 -7.32
N ILE A 65 -0.11 -4.42 -8.65
CA ILE A 65 0.87 -3.94 -9.61
C ILE A 65 1.16 -2.45 -9.39
N GLY A 66 0.12 -1.63 -9.20
CA GLY A 66 0.30 -0.19 -9.06
C GLY A 66 1.12 0.20 -7.83
N TRP A 67 0.85 -0.42 -6.67
CA TRP A 67 1.62 -0.17 -5.45
C TRP A 67 3.02 -0.80 -5.49
N ALA A 68 3.20 -1.92 -6.20
CA ALA A 68 4.49 -2.58 -6.40
C ALA A 68 5.56 -1.68 -7.04
N VAL A 69 5.16 -0.87 -8.03
CA VAL A 69 6.08 0.01 -8.78
C VAL A 69 6.75 1.03 -7.86
N GLY A 70 6.00 1.59 -6.90
CA GLY A 70 6.59 2.49 -5.91
C GLY A 70 7.64 1.79 -5.03
N GLY A 71 7.50 0.46 -4.86
CA GLY A 71 8.37 -0.41 -4.05
C GLY A 71 9.84 -0.29 -4.37
N MET A 72 10.20 0.08 -5.60
CA MET A 72 11.59 0.23 -6.03
C MET A 72 12.32 1.42 -5.38
N SER A 73 11.60 2.33 -4.73
CA SER A 73 12.16 3.56 -4.14
C SER A 73 12.77 3.29 -2.77
N SER A 74 14.07 3.58 -2.62
CA SER A 74 14.72 3.64 -1.31
C SER A 74 14.34 4.92 -0.56
N TYR A 75 14.18 4.86 0.77
CA TYR A 75 13.82 6.04 1.57
C TYR A 75 14.49 6.11 2.95
N GLY A 76 15.28 5.11 3.34
CA GLY A 76 15.91 5.07 4.67
C GLY A 76 16.81 6.26 4.99
N VAL A 77 17.56 6.76 4.00
CA VAL A 77 18.39 7.97 4.15
C VAL A 77 17.53 9.22 4.36
N VAL A 78 16.38 9.29 3.68
CA VAL A 78 15.44 10.41 3.77
C VAL A 78 14.82 10.51 5.18
N ILE A 79 14.53 9.35 5.79
CA ILE A 79 14.14 9.28 7.21
C ILE A 79 15.24 9.84 8.11
N GLY A 80 16.51 9.57 7.80
CA GLY A 80 17.64 10.13 8.53
C GLY A 80 17.74 11.65 8.47
N TYR A 81 17.34 12.28 7.35
CA TYR A 81 17.25 13.74 7.27
C TYR A 81 16.23 14.31 8.26
N CYS A 82 15.10 13.62 8.44
CA CYS A 82 14.04 14.03 9.38
C CYS A 82 14.43 13.89 10.86
N ARG A 83 15.54 13.21 11.15
CA ARG A 83 16.09 12.98 12.50
C ARG A 83 17.14 14.03 12.91
N SER A 84 17.46 14.96 12.02
CA SER A 84 18.33 16.11 12.26
C SER A 84 17.60 17.22 13.05
N THR A 85 18.35 18.22 13.50
CA THR A 85 17.82 19.46 14.10
C THR A 85 17.92 20.66 13.15
N ASP A 86 18.54 20.50 11.98
CA ASP A 86 18.61 21.55 10.97
C ASP A 86 17.31 21.68 10.18
N PHE A 87 16.72 22.87 10.17
CA PHE A 87 15.42 23.12 9.57
C PHE A 87 15.37 22.76 8.08
N MET A 88 16.39 23.11 7.29
CA MET A 88 16.38 22.88 5.85
C MET A 88 16.49 21.39 5.51
N ASN A 89 17.34 20.67 6.24
CA ASN A 89 17.49 19.23 6.08
C ASN A 89 16.23 18.46 6.51
N VAL A 90 15.61 18.83 7.64
CA VAL A 90 14.39 18.18 8.11
C VAL A 90 13.21 18.49 7.19
N LEU A 91 13.04 19.74 6.75
CA LEU A 91 12.02 20.11 5.78
C LEU A 91 12.19 19.33 4.48
N TYR A 92 13.43 19.26 3.97
CA TYR A 92 13.75 18.46 2.79
C TYR A 92 13.37 16.99 2.99
N GLY A 93 13.73 16.40 4.13
CA GLY A 93 13.36 15.02 4.48
C GLY A 93 11.84 14.80 4.41
N TYR A 94 11.05 15.65 5.07
CA TYR A 94 9.59 15.52 5.04
C TYR A 94 9.01 15.73 3.64
N VAL A 95 9.49 16.73 2.88
CA VAL A 95 9.03 16.95 1.50
C VAL A 95 9.36 15.74 0.61
N MET A 96 10.55 15.16 0.74
CA MET A 96 10.95 14.00 -0.06
C MET A 96 10.17 12.73 0.33
N LEU A 97 9.87 12.52 1.62
CA LEU A 97 8.95 11.45 2.03
C LEU A 97 7.54 11.67 1.47
N ALA A 98 7.07 12.91 1.41
CA ALA A 98 5.81 13.25 0.73
C ALA A 98 5.84 12.90 -0.75
N VAL A 99 6.94 13.19 -1.44
CA VAL A 99 7.12 12.83 -2.86
C VAL A 99 7.11 11.32 -3.03
N ILE A 100 7.91 10.58 -2.26
CA ILE A 100 8.00 9.13 -2.36
C ILE A 100 6.63 8.49 -2.06
N GLY A 101 5.99 8.86 -0.95
CA GLY A 101 4.64 8.38 -0.61
C GLY A 101 3.61 8.74 -1.67
N GLY A 102 3.75 9.95 -2.24
CA GLY A 102 2.95 10.42 -3.36
C GLY A 102 3.06 9.55 -4.59
N ILE A 103 4.28 9.13 -4.96
CA ILE A 103 4.54 8.21 -6.08
C ILE A 103 3.84 6.87 -5.84
N TYR A 104 4.04 6.26 -4.66
CA TYR A 104 3.35 5.02 -4.29
C TYR A 104 1.84 5.12 -4.48
N GLY A 105 1.23 6.13 -3.86
CA GLY A 105 -0.21 6.31 -3.90
C GLY A 105 -0.75 6.69 -5.28
N TYR A 106 0.00 7.48 -6.06
CA TYR A 106 -0.44 7.93 -7.37
C TYR A 106 -0.51 6.78 -8.37
N ILE A 107 0.52 5.93 -8.43
CA ILE A 107 0.52 4.76 -9.32
C ILE A 107 -0.48 3.72 -8.83
N GLY A 108 -0.47 3.42 -7.51
CA GLY A 108 -1.40 2.47 -6.89
C GLY A 108 -2.87 2.84 -7.12
N GLY A 109 -3.24 4.09 -6.84
CA GLY A 109 -4.57 4.62 -7.09
C GLY A 109 -4.92 4.72 -8.59
N GLY A 110 -3.94 5.07 -9.42
CA GLY A 110 -4.13 5.20 -10.88
C GLY A 110 -4.41 3.87 -11.56
N PHE A 111 -3.64 2.81 -11.27
CA PHE A 111 -3.86 1.47 -11.84
C PHE A 111 -5.20 0.89 -11.41
N LEU A 112 -5.54 0.98 -10.13
CA LEU A 112 -6.84 0.56 -9.63
C LEU A 112 -7.97 1.38 -10.28
N GLY A 113 -7.81 2.71 -10.34
CA GLY A 113 -8.76 3.63 -10.98
C GLY A 113 -9.03 3.27 -12.43
N LEU A 114 -7.97 3.01 -13.22
CA LEU A 114 -8.07 2.57 -14.61
C LEU A 114 -8.85 1.27 -14.75
N GLY A 115 -8.65 0.31 -13.85
CA GLY A 115 -9.42 -0.92 -13.80
C GLY A 115 -10.90 -0.69 -13.47
N LEU A 116 -11.19 0.24 -12.57
CA LEU A 116 -12.56 0.59 -12.17
C LEU A 116 -13.31 1.42 -13.22
N GLU A 117 -12.60 2.19 -14.06
CA GLU A 117 -13.15 3.02 -15.16
C GLU A 117 -13.12 2.29 -16.52
N THR A 118 -12.90 0.97 -16.52
CA THR A 118 -12.90 0.18 -17.76
C THR A 118 -14.31 -0.27 -18.13
N ASP A 119 -14.76 0.14 -19.32
CA ASP A 119 -16.06 -0.21 -19.91
C ASP A 119 -15.94 -0.82 -21.34
N LYS A 120 -17.09 -1.00 -22.04
CA LYS A 120 -17.13 -1.61 -23.41
C LYS A 120 -16.44 -0.77 -24.46
N ASN A 121 -16.56 0.53 -24.31
CA ASN A 121 -16.14 1.53 -25.27
C ASN A 121 -14.78 2.11 -24.87
N LYS A 122 -14.39 1.99 -23.60
CA LYS A 122 -13.21 2.63 -23.03
C LYS A 122 -12.45 1.67 -22.12
N LYS A 123 -11.28 1.25 -22.58
CA LYS A 123 -10.34 0.43 -21.82
C LYS A 123 -8.92 0.98 -21.96
N PRO A 124 -8.08 0.88 -20.92
CA PRO A 124 -6.68 1.24 -21.04
C PRO A 124 -6.00 0.34 -22.08
N ASP A 125 -5.27 0.96 -23.00
CA ASP A 125 -4.25 0.29 -23.80
C ASP A 125 -3.04 0.04 -22.89
N TRP A 126 -3.09 -1.08 -22.18
CA TRP A 126 -2.08 -1.45 -21.18
C TRP A 126 -0.67 -1.55 -21.76
N ALA A 127 -0.52 -2.03 -23.00
CA ALA A 127 0.80 -2.15 -23.61
C ALA A 127 1.40 -0.76 -23.88
N ASN A 128 0.60 0.13 -24.48
CA ASN A 128 1.04 1.50 -24.75
C ASN A 128 1.25 2.30 -23.46
N LEU A 129 0.39 2.14 -22.45
CA LEU A 129 0.56 2.77 -21.15
C LEU A 129 1.86 2.32 -20.46
N ILE A 130 2.12 1.01 -20.38
CA ILE A 130 3.34 0.49 -19.76
C ILE A 130 4.58 0.97 -20.52
N ALA A 131 4.56 0.96 -21.85
CA ALA A 131 5.65 1.48 -22.67
C ALA A 131 5.91 2.98 -22.40
N GLN A 132 4.86 3.81 -22.32
CA GLN A 132 4.97 5.23 -21.97
C GLN A 132 5.52 5.42 -20.55
N MET A 133 5.10 4.61 -19.58
CA MET A 133 5.61 4.69 -18.21
C MET A 133 7.09 4.31 -18.12
N VAL A 134 7.52 3.25 -18.81
CA VAL A 134 8.93 2.86 -18.89
C VAL A 134 9.76 3.97 -19.56
N ALA A 135 9.31 4.48 -20.71
CA ALA A 135 9.99 5.57 -21.41
C ALA A 135 10.07 6.83 -20.54
N GLY A 136 8.96 7.24 -19.90
CA GLY A 136 8.93 8.37 -18.98
C GLY A 136 9.86 8.18 -17.79
N GLY A 137 9.90 6.99 -17.21
CA GLY A 137 10.81 6.65 -16.13
C GLY A 137 12.27 6.73 -16.54
N MET A 138 12.65 6.16 -17.69
CA MET A 138 14.01 6.23 -18.22
C MET A 138 14.44 7.68 -18.53
N LEU A 139 13.56 8.47 -19.15
CA LEU A 139 13.85 9.87 -19.50
C LEU A 139 14.06 10.73 -18.25
N VAL A 140 13.17 10.63 -17.28
CA VAL A 140 13.25 11.42 -16.05
C VAL A 140 14.42 10.98 -15.19
N TRP A 141 14.64 9.68 -15.03
CA TRP A 141 15.80 9.19 -14.30
C TRP A 141 17.11 9.59 -14.98
N GLY A 142 17.22 9.43 -16.30
CA GLY A 142 18.38 9.85 -17.08
C GLY A 142 18.68 11.35 -16.92
N PHE A 143 17.66 12.18 -17.03
CA PHE A 143 17.81 13.63 -16.90
C PHE A 143 18.11 14.08 -15.46
N ILE A 144 17.32 13.66 -14.48
CA ILE A 144 17.46 14.13 -13.09
C ILE A 144 18.74 13.58 -12.44
N ILE A 145 19.06 12.30 -12.67
CA ILE A 145 20.13 11.61 -11.95
C ILE A 145 21.47 11.74 -12.69
N TYR A 146 21.54 11.50 -14.00
CA TYR A 146 22.82 11.62 -14.72
C TYR A 146 23.13 13.02 -15.19
N GLN A 147 22.15 13.77 -15.71
CA GLN A 147 22.42 15.09 -16.27
C GLN A 147 22.48 16.19 -15.21
N LEU A 148 21.60 16.13 -14.19
CA LEU A 148 21.52 17.13 -13.13
C LEU A 148 22.20 16.71 -11.82
N GLU A 149 22.58 15.43 -11.68
CA GLU A 149 23.18 14.88 -10.45
C GLU A 149 22.35 15.17 -9.20
N TRP A 150 21.02 15.22 -9.36
CA TRP A 150 20.12 15.53 -8.26
C TRP A 150 19.77 14.26 -7.48
N PHE A 151 20.68 13.88 -6.59
CA PHE A 151 20.52 12.72 -5.72
C PHE A 151 19.67 13.04 -4.49
N MET A 152 18.67 12.19 -4.21
CA MET A 152 17.80 12.23 -3.04
C MET A 152 18.22 11.21 -1.97
N THR A 153 18.73 10.06 -2.37
CA THR A 153 18.95 8.88 -1.51
C THR A 153 20.39 8.33 -1.51
N PRO A 154 21.47 9.09 -1.77
CA PRO A 154 22.81 8.51 -1.90
C PRO A 154 23.27 7.85 -0.59
N PRO A 155 24.00 6.71 -0.62
CA PRO A 155 24.48 5.96 -1.79
C PRO A 155 23.49 4.87 -2.28
N ARG A 156 22.21 4.95 -1.90
CA ARG A 156 21.18 3.99 -2.32
C ARG A 156 20.68 4.30 -3.73
N SER A 157 19.80 3.43 -4.22
CA SER A 157 19.21 3.51 -5.55
C SER A 157 18.29 4.74 -5.71
N GLU A 158 18.52 5.52 -6.77
CA GLU A 158 17.74 6.71 -7.13
C GLU A 158 16.52 6.39 -8.03
N LEU A 159 16.00 5.17 -7.94
CA LEU A 159 14.83 4.73 -8.73
C LEU A 159 13.54 5.51 -8.41
N TRP A 160 13.51 6.34 -7.36
CA TRP A 160 12.44 7.30 -7.13
C TRP A 160 12.23 8.22 -8.35
N ALA A 161 13.30 8.61 -9.05
CA ALA A 161 13.19 9.49 -10.22
C ALA A 161 12.59 8.74 -11.41
N ALA A 162 12.92 7.46 -11.58
CA ALA A 162 12.28 6.61 -12.58
C ALA A 162 10.79 6.41 -12.27
N ALA A 163 10.45 6.15 -11.01
CA ALA A 163 9.07 6.02 -10.57
C ALA A 163 8.30 7.34 -10.74
N PHE A 164 8.92 8.49 -10.47
CA PHE A 164 8.35 9.81 -10.73
C PHE A 164 8.06 10.05 -12.23
N GLY A 165 8.99 9.66 -13.11
CA GLY A 165 8.75 9.70 -14.56
C GLY A 165 7.61 8.79 -15.01
N GLY A 166 7.50 7.60 -14.41
CA GLY A 166 6.37 6.70 -14.57
C GLY A 166 5.04 7.33 -14.13
N CYS A 167 5.01 8.04 -13.00
CA CYS A 167 3.85 8.80 -12.54
C CYS A 167 3.43 9.87 -13.55
N ALA A 168 4.38 10.66 -14.05
CA ALA A 168 4.11 11.72 -15.01
C ALA A 168 3.52 11.16 -16.31
N ALA A 169 4.08 10.06 -16.82
CA ALA A 169 3.55 9.37 -18.00
C ALA A 169 2.16 8.76 -17.77
N LEU A 170 1.91 8.13 -16.61
CA LEU A 170 0.59 7.63 -16.22
C LEU A 170 -0.44 8.75 -16.14
N GLY A 171 -0.09 9.88 -15.51
CA GLY A 171 -0.95 11.06 -15.43
C GLY A 171 -1.28 11.65 -16.79
N TRP A 172 -0.26 11.79 -17.64
CA TRP A 172 -0.41 12.23 -19.03
C TRP A 172 -1.32 11.31 -19.84
N TYR A 173 -1.13 9.99 -19.73
CA TYR A 173 -1.97 8.99 -20.37
C TYR A 173 -3.43 9.12 -19.92
N MET A 174 -3.68 9.14 -18.60
CA MET A 174 -5.03 9.28 -18.07
C MET A 174 -5.71 10.56 -18.53
N TRP A 175 -4.96 11.66 -18.65
CA TRP A 175 -5.49 12.93 -19.13
C TRP A 175 -5.83 12.88 -20.63
N ARG A 176 -4.90 12.41 -21.49
CA ARG A 176 -5.07 12.34 -22.95
C ARG A 176 -6.19 11.39 -23.36
N GLU A 177 -6.25 10.22 -22.72
CA GLU A 177 -7.27 9.19 -22.99
C GLU A 177 -8.57 9.44 -22.19
N ASN A 178 -8.70 10.61 -21.57
CA ASN A 178 -9.90 11.08 -20.87
C ASN A 178 -10.33 10.21 -19.66
N PHE A 179 -9.42 9.47 -19.02
CA PHE A 179 -9.64 8.73 -17.76
C PHE A 179 -9.69 9.67 -16.54
N LYS A 180 -10.68 10.56 -16.51
CA LYS A 180 -10.82 11.61 -15.50
C LYS A 180 -11.08 11.05 -14.10
N LYS A 181 -11.84 9.95 -13.98
CA LYS A 181 -12.14 9.31 -12.69
C LYS A 181 -10.85 8.70 -12.11
N SER A 182 -10.11 7.98 -12.94
CA SER A 182 -8.81 7.39 -12.61
C SER A 182 -7.77 8.44 -12.22
N PHE A 183 -7.68 9.52 -13.00
CA PHE A 183 -6.77 10.63 -12.70
C PHE A 183 -7.07 11.26 -11.34
N ARG A 184 -8.35 11.45 -11.00
CA ARG A 184 -8.79 11.91 -9.68
C ARG A 184 -8.37 10.95 -8.58
N ILE A 185 -8.57 9.65 -8.77
CA ILE A 185 -8.23 8.64 -7.76
C ILE A 185 -6.71 8.61 -7.54
N ALA A 186 -5.91 8.61 -8.62
CA ALA A 186 -4.46 8.70 -8.54
C ALA A 186 -4.01 9.92 -7.73
N ALA A 187 -4.55 11.11 -8.04
CA ALA A 187 -4.15 12.34 -7.39
C ALA A 187 -4.51 12.37 -5.89
N PHE A 188 -5.73 11.93 -5.52
CA PHE A 188 -6.13 11.86 -4.11
C PHE A 188 -5.34 10.79 -3.34
N THR A 189 -5.18 9.59 -3.89
CA THR A 189 -4.40 8.53 -3.25
C THR A 189 -2.94 8.93 -3.08
N GLY A 190 -2.34 9.58 -4.08
CA GLY A 190 -1.01 10.16 -4.01
C GLY A 190 -0.89 11.20 -2.90
N LEU A 191 -1.81 12.17 -2.83
CA LEU A 191 -1.82 13.15 -1.74
C LEU A 191 -1.93 12.48 -0.35
N GLY A 192 -2.83 11.51 -0.20
CA GLY A 192 -3.04 10.80 1.06
C GLY A 192 -1.82 10.01 1.50
N ALA A 193 -1.20 9.26 0.58
CA ALA A 193 -0.01 8.48 0.85
C ALA A 193 1.23 9.35 1.09
N GLY A 194 1.39 10.45 0.33
CA GLY A 194 2.46 11.43 0.52
C GLY A 194 2.38 12.14 1.87
N PHE A 195 1.19 12.67 2.21
CA PHE A 195 0.99 13.23 3.55
C PHE A 195 1.21 12.17 4.62
N GLY A 196 0.67 10.97 4.42
CA GLY A 196 0.77 9.86 5.37
C GLY A 196 2.19 9.41 5.63
N PHE A 197 3.07 9.43 4.62
CA PHE A 197 4.47 9.09 4.83
C PHE A 197 5.21 10.14 5.66
N SER A 198 5.03 11.41 5.31
CA SER A 198 5.68 12.53 6.02
C SER A 198 5.19 12.64 7.45
N PHE A 199 3.86 12.62 7.62
CA PHE A 199 3.23 12.67 8.93
C PHE A 199 3.52 11.41 9.76
N GLY A 200 3.53 10.23 9.13
CA GLY A 200 3.95 9.00 9.76
C GLY A 200 5.38 9.06 10.28
N ASN A 201 6.30 9.67 9.52
CA ASN A 201 7.67 9.83 9.96
C ASN A 201 7.80 10.89 11.06
N PHE A 202 6.97 11.94 11.05
CA PHE A 202 6.85 12.86 12.17
C PHE A 202 6.40 12.14 13.46
N ILE A 203 5.41 11.24 13.38
CA ILE A 203 5.03 10.38 14.51
C ILE A 203 6.21 9.50 14.95
N GLN A 204 6.97 8.96 13.99
CA GLN A 204 8.15 8.17 14.30
C GLN A 204 9.22 8.98 15.05
N VAL A 205 9.44 10.24 14.69
CA VAL A 205 10.36 11.14 15.38
C VAL A 205 9.89 11.43 16.80
N ILE A 206 8.61 11.79 16.99
CA ILE A 206 8.00 11.98 18.32
C ILE A 206 8.16 10.71 19.18
N GLY A 207 7.85 9.55 18.59
CA GLY A 207 7.97 8.27 19.26
C GLY A 207 9.40 7.97 19.68
N ALA A 208 10.37 8.18 18.78
CA ALA A 208 11.78 8.00 19.08
C ALA A 208 12.31 8.97 20.14
N SER A 209 11.83 10.21 20.18
CA SER A 209 12.23 11.19 21.20
C SER A 209 11.55 10.99 22.56
N SER A 210 10.44 10.25 22.61
CA SER A 210 9.69 10.00 23.85
C SER A 210 10.36 9.03 24.83
N GLY A 211 11.37 8.28 24.40
CA GLY A 211 11.99 7.19 25.18
C GLY A 211 11.16 5.90 25.25
N ILE A 212 9.98 5.85 24.62
CA ILE A 212 9.16 4.63 24.54
C ILE A 212 9.82 3.65 23.56
N SER A 213 10.26 2.51 24.08
CA SER A 213 10.82 1.42 23.29
C SER A 213 9.73 0.68 22.51
N TYR A 214 9.39 1.21 21.33
CA TYR A 214 8.43 0.65 20.40
C TYR A 214 8.95 0.71 18.97
N ASN A 215 8.47 -0.18 18.10
CA ASN A 215 8.81 -0.13 16.68
C ASN A 215 8.03 0.99 15.96
N TRP A 216 8.50 2.21 16.14
CA TRP A 216 7.94 3.42 15.54
C TRP A 216 8.06 3.47 14.01
N TRP A 217 8.96 2.68 13.41
CA TRP A 217 9.04 2.54 11.96
C TRP A 217 7.75 1.94 11.40
N ASN A 218 7.24 0.88 12.03
CA ASN A 218 6.00 0.24 11.59
C ASN A 218 4.78 1.15 11.79
N VAL A 219 4.82 2.08 12.75
CA VAL A 219 3.78 3.12 12.92
C VAL A 219 3.79 4.11 11.76
N MET A 220 4.97 4.54 11.32
CA MET A 220 5.11 5.37 10.12
C MET A 220 4.56 4.64 8.89
N GLU A 221 4.94 3.38 8.69
CA GLU A 221 4.47 2.58 7.55
C GLU A 221 2.95 2.36 7.60
N PHE A 222 2.40 2.05 8.78
CA PHE A 222 0.96 1.97 8.98
C PHE A 222 0.26 3.28 8.60
N THR A 223 0.81 4.42 9.02
CA THR A 223 0.23 5.75 8.77
C THR A 223 0.20 6.10 7.28
N LEU A 224 1.25 5.74 6.53
CA LEU A 224 1.28 5.85 5.07
C LEU A 224 0.13 5.07 4.45
N GLY A 225 0.03 3.77 4.74
CA GLY A 225 -1.01 2.92 4.19
C GLY A 225 -2.41 3.37 4.59
N PHE A 226 -2.58 3.80 5.84
CA PHE A 226 -3.86 4.26 6.38
C PHE A 226 -4.37 5.51 5.65
N LEU A 227 -3.53 6.54 5.54
CA LEU A 227 -3.93 7.79 4.88
C LEU A 227 -4.02 7.65 3.35
N GLY A 228 -3.18 6.81 2.74
CA GLY A 228 -3.32 6.42 1.35
C GLY A 228 -4.65 5.71 1.07
N GLY A 229 -5.03 4.76 1.93
CA GLY A 229 -6.28 4.00 1.82
C GLY A 229 -7.50 4.88 2.07
N LEU A 230 -7.41 5.81 3.03
CA LEU A 230 -8.43 6.80 3.32
C LEU A 230 -8.71 7.68 2.10
N ALA A 231 -7.67 8.26 1.50
CA ALA A 231 -7.80 9.14 0.36
C ALA A 231 -8.29 8.39 -0.89
N MET A 232 -7.80 7.16 -1.10
CA MET A 232 -8.25 6.27 -2.18
C MET A 232 -9.74 5.95 -2.08
N ALA A 233 -10.19 5.47 -0.91
CA ALA A 233 -11.58 5.12 -0.66
C ALA A 233 -12.48 6.36 -0.72
N TYR A 234 -12.03 7.48 -0.15
CA TYR A 234 -12.73 8.76 -0.24
C TYR A 234 -12.94 9.15 -1.70
N ALA A 235 -11.89 9.13 -2.53
CA ALA A 235 -12.00 9.46 -3.95
C ALA A 235 -12.98 8.53 -4.67
N ILE A 236 -12.86 7.22 -4.49
CA ILE A 236 -13.71 6.24 -5.17
C ILE A 236 -15.19 6.38 -4.77
N PHE A 237 -15.51 6.55 -3.49
CA PHE A 237 -16.89 6.67 -3.00
C PHE A 237 -17.53 8.06 -3.22
N THR A 238 -16.74 9.04 -3.65
CA THR A 238 -17.21 10.36 -4.06
C THR A 238 -17.14 10.58 -5.58
N THR A 239 -16.90 9.49 -6.32
CA THR A 239 -16.99 9.43 -7.77
C THR A 239 -18.26 8.64 -8.16
N LYS A 240 -18.98 9.13 -9.16
CA LYS A 240 -20.06 8.38 -9.81
C LYS A 240 -19.46 7.39 -10.80
N TRP A 241 -19.98 6.16 -10.77
CA TRP A 241 -19.58 5.09 -11.67
C TRP A 241 -20.79 4.67 -12.49
N GLU A 242 -20.55 4.38 -13.76
CA GLU A 242 -21.58 3.87 -14.65
C GLU A 242 -21.69 2.35 -14.45
N GLU A 243 -22.75 1.74 -15.00
CA GLU A 243 -22.86 0.28 -14.99
C GLU A 243 -21.91 -0.30 -16.04
N GLU A 244 -20.77 -0.81 -15.58
CA GLU A 244 -19.69 -1.30 -16.44
C GLU A 244 -19.50 -2.82 -16.31
N ILE A 245 -18.79 -3.38 -17.29
CA ILE A 245 -18.82 -4.80 -17.72
C ILE A 245 -18.08 -5.74 -16.79
N GLU A 246 -18.24 -7.03 -17.07
CA GLU A 246 -17.41 -8.12 -16.61
C GLU A 246 -16.14 -8.24 -17.49
N PHE A 247 -14.97 -8.29 -16.85
CA PHE A 247 -13.71 -8.66 -17.50
C PHE A 247 -13.78 -10.12 -17.97
N SER A 248 -12.90 -10.49 -18.91
CA SER A 248 -12.89 -11.86 -19.43
C SER A 248 -12.60 -12.87 -18.30
N PRO A 249 -13.24 -14.06 -18.30
CA PRO A 249 -12.96 -15.10 -17.32
C PRO A 249 -11.47 -15.50 -17.26
N LYS A 250 -10.77 -15.45 -18.40
CA LYS A 250 -9.33 -15.70 -18.49
C LYS A 250 -8.53 -14.64 -17.74
N SER A 251 -8.88 -13.36 -17.88
CA SER A 251 -8.24 -12.26 -17.14
C SER A 251 -8.39 -12.44 -15.64
N ASN A 252 -9.59 -12.80 -15.17
CA ASN A 252 -9.83 -13.11 -13.76
C ASN A 252 -9.02 -14.32 -13.29
N LEU A 253 -8.91 -15.38 -14.10
CA LEU A 253 -8.10 -16.55 -13.76
C LEU A 253 -6.61 -16.21 -13.66
N PHE A 254 -6.05 -15.48 -14.62
CA PHE A 254 -4.65 -15.05 -14.57
C PHE A 254 -4.38 -14.16 -13.37
N ALA A 255 -5.27 -13.20 -13.09
CA ALA A 255 -5.15 -12.34 -11.93
C ALA A 255 -5.27 -13.11 -10.60
N LEU A 256 -6.13 -14.14 -10.54
CA LEU A 256 -6.24 -15.04 -9.40
C LEU A 256 -4.92 -15.79 -9.16
N ILE A 257 -4.34 -16.40 -10.20
CA ILE A 257 -3.06 -17.10 -10.10
C ILE A 257 -1.95 -16.14 -9.68
N PHE A 258 -1.92 -14.94 -10.26
CA PHE A 258 -0.93 -13.93 -9.92
C PHE A 258 -0.99 -13.53 -8.43
N LEU A 259 -2.19 -13.23 -7.92
CA LEU A 259 -2.40 -12.77 -6.55
C LEU A 259 -2.25 -13.84 -5.49
N PHE A 260 -2.80 -15.03 -5.73
CA PHE A 260 -2.98 -16.06 -4.72
C PHE A 260 -1.97 -17.20 -4.84
N VAL A 261 -1.12 -17.19 -5.87
CA VAL A 261 -0.04 -18.19 -6.06
C VAL A 261 1.30 -17.49 -6.27
N ILE A 262 1.43 -16.65 -7.29
CA ILE A 262 2.74 -16.07 -7.69
C ILE A 262 3.29 -15.11 -6.64
N ILE A 263 2.54 -14.07 -6.26
CA ILE A 263 3.02 -13.09 -5.26
C ILE A 263 3.33 -13.79 -3.91
N PRO A 264 2.45 -14.63 -3.34
CA PRO A 264 2.74 -15.38 -2.11
C PRO A 264 3.98 -16.26 -2.22
N TYR A 265 4.17 -16.95 -3.35
CA TYR A 265 5.35 -17.77 -3.58
C TYR A 265 6.63 -16.95 -3.63
N ILE A 266 6.64 -15.81 -4.33
CA ILE A 266 7.82 -14.93 -4.36
C ILE A 266 8.13 -14.38 -2.96
N ASN A 267 7.10 -13.98 -2.21
CA ASN A 267 7.28 -13.54 -0.83
C ASN A 267 7.80 -14.66 0.09
N PHE A 268 7.39 -15.91 -0.15
CA PHE A 268 7.95 -17.07 0.55
C PHE A 268 9.43 -17.26 0.22
N ASP A 269 9.75 -17.36 -1.08
CA ASP A 269 11.09 -17.60 -1.59
C ASP A 269 12.10 -16.55 -1.08
N GLN A 270 11.68 -15.29 -1.05
CA GLN A 270 12.55 -14.19 -0.59
C GLN A 270 12.69 -14.08 0.93
N GLN A 271 11.75 -14.61 1.73
CA GLN A 271 11.72 -14.36 3.18
C GLN A 271 11.92 -15.60 4.03
N PHE A 272 11.66 -16.80 3.52
CA PHE A 272 11.80 -18.06 4.24
C PHE A 272 13.15 -18.71 3.92
N ASP A 273 14.21 -17.96 4.22
CA ASP A 273 15.59 -18.40 4.01
C ASP A 273 16.14 -19.17 5.21
N ARG A 274 16.90 -20.24 4.93
CA ARG A 274 17.46 -21.12 5.96
C ARG A 274 18.53 -20.42 6.79
N GLU A 275 19.37 -19.59 6.17
CA GLU A 275 20.44 -18.86 6.86
C GLU A 275 19.84 -17.85 7.84
N TYR A 276 18.82 -17.10 7.41
CA TYR A 276 18.07 -16.19 8.26
C TYR A 276 17.52 -16.89 9.51
N PHE A 277 16.80 -18.01 9.34
CA PHE A 277 16.21 -18.70 10.49
C PHE A 277 17.26 -19.35 11.40
N THR A 278 18.37 -19.83 10.85
CA THR A 278 19.47 -20.41 11.65
C THR A 278 20.06 -19.32 12.56
N LYS A 279 20.40 -18.17 11.99
CA LYS A 279 20.89 -17.00 12.75
C LYS A 279 19.88 -16.50 13.78
N PHE A 280 18.60 -16.44 13.42
CA PHE A 280 17.54 -16.07 14.34
C PHE A 280 17.48 -17.03 15.54
N SER A 281 17.55 -18.33 15.28
CA SER A 281 17.50 -19.38 16.29
C SER A 281 18.70 -19.34 17.25
N GLU A 282 19.89 -19.03 16.72
CA GLU A 282 21.12 -18.84 17.52
C GLU A 282 21.00 -17.64 18.46
N ILE A 283 20.48 -16.51 17.97
CA ILE A 283 20.22 -15.31 18.79
C ILE A 283 19.24 -15.62 19.93
N GLN A 284 18.21 -16.41 19.64
CA GLN A 284 17.20 -16.82 20.62
C GLN A 284 17.65 -17.99 21.52
N LYS A 285 18.91 -18.46 21.40
CA LYS A 285 19.50 -19.56 22.18
C LYS A 285 18.66 -20.84 22.15
N SER A 286 18.05 -21.14 21.01
CA SER A 286 17.31 -22.39 20.81
C SER A 286 18.22 -23.61 20.93
N LEU A 287 17.69 -24.75 21.37
CA LEU A 287 18.46 -26.00 21.54
C LEU A 287 19.00 -26.58 20.22
N ASN A 288 18.31 -26.38 19.09
CA ASN A 288 18.77 -26.81 17.75
C ASN A 288 18.31 -25.83 16.64
N ALA A 289 19.25 -25.04 16.12
CA ALA A 289 18.99 -24.01 15.12
C ALA A 289 18.56 -24.55 13.75
N ILE A 290 19.09 -25.73 13.36
CA ILE A 290 18.82 -26.33 12.05
C ILE A 290 17.39 -26.89 12.00
N ASP A 291 16.97 -27.56 13.07
CA ASP A 291 15.61 -28.10 13.18
C ASP A 291 14.58 -26.97 13.21
N PHE A 292 14.87 -25.89 13.95
CA PHE A 292 14.02 -24.70 13.97
C PHE A 292 13.86 -24.09 12.57
N ALA A 293 14.96 -23.87 11.85
CA ALA A 293 14.93 -23.32 10.51
C ALA A 293 14.12 -24.20 9.55
N SER A 294 14.32 -25.51 9.61
CA SER A 294 13.59 -26.48 8.80
C SER A 294 12.09 -26.47 9.11
N LEU A 295 11.73 -26.36 10.39
CA LEU A 295 10.34 -26.30 10.84
C LEU A 295 9.63 -25.02 10.34
N GLN A 296 10.27 -23.85 10.44
CA GLN A 296 9.69 -22.59 9.94
C GLN A 296 9.45 -22.63 8.43
N ILE A 297 10.41 -23.16 7.67
CA ILE A 297 10.28 -23.33 6.21
C ILE A 297 9.12 -24.28 5.87
N ASN A 298 9.00 -25.41 6.59
CA ASN A 298 7.91 -26.36 6.38
C ASN A 298 6.54 -25.75 6.69
N PHE A 299 6.41 -24.97 7.78
CA PHE A 299 5.18 -24.26 8.09
C PHE A 299 4.85 -23.19 7.03
N GLY A 300 5.86 -22.50 6.51
CA GLY A 300 5.70 -21.58 5.39
C GLY A 300 5.14 -22.28 4.14
N TRP A 301 5.71 -23.43 3.74
CA TRP A 301 5.20 -24.23 2.63
C TRP A 301 3.76 -24.70 2.83
N ILE A 302 3.45 -25.28 4.00
CA ILE A 302 2.10 -25.75 4.32
C ILE A 302 1.09 -24.60 4.21
N THR A 303 1.44 -23.45 4.77
CA THR A 303 0.57 -22.27 4.79
C THR A 303 0.36 -21.70 3.39
N LEU A 304 1.41 -21.61 2.58
CA LEU A 304 1.35 -21.18 1.18
C LEU A 304 0.45 -22.10 0.34
N ILE A 305 0.66 -23.41 0.43
CA ILE A 305 -0.13 -24.39 -0.32
C ILE A 305 -1.59 -24.37 0.12
N ALA A 306 -1.85 -24.38 1.43
CA ALA A 306 -3.22 -24.32 1.97
C ALA A 306 -3.95 -23.06 1.52
N PHE A 307 -3.30 -21.90 1.58
CA PHE A 307 -3.85 -20.62 1.12
C PHE A 307 -4.15 -20.61 -0.39
N SER A 308 -3.21 -21.09 -1.20
CA SER A 308 -3.34 -21.15 -2.65
C SER A 308 -4.51 -22.06 -3.06
N VAL A 309 -4.54 -23.27 -2.50
CA VAL A 309 -5.59 -24.27 -2.75
C VAL A 309 -6.96 -23.75 -2.29
N PHE A 310 -7.03 -23.15 -1.10
CA PHE A 310 -8.28 -22.57 -0.59
C PHE A 310 -8.81 -21.47 -1.51
N SER A 311 -7.94 -20.55 -1.95
CA SER A 311 -8.32 -19.42 -2.81
C SER A 311 -8.86 -19.91 -4.17
N ILE A 312 -8.18 -20.90 -4.77
CA ILE A 312 -8.61 -21.52 -6.03
C ILE A 312 -9.93 -22.30 -5.83
N PHE A 313 -10.05 -23.06 -4.76
CA PHE A 313 -11.25 -23.84 -4.45
C PHE A 313 -12.48 -22.94 -4.25
N ILE A 314 -12.35 -21.88 -3.46
CA ILE A 314 -13.44 -20.93 -3.20
C ILE A 314 -13.83 -20.19 -4.48
N TRP A 315 -12.87 -19.81 -5.32
CA TRP A 315 -13.15 -19.25 -6.64
C TRP A 315 -14.02 -20.19 -7.49
N HIS A 316 -13.61 -21.45 -7.66
CA HIS A 316 -14.38 -22.45 -8.42
C HIS A 316 -15.76 -22.70 -7.82
N ARG A 317 -15.89 -22.66 -6.49
CA ARG A 317 -17.14 -22.95 -5.79
C ARG A 317 -18.18 -21.82 -5.91
N LEU A 318 -17.76 -20.56 -5.94
CA LEU A 318 -18.65 -19.41 -5.77
C LEU A 318 -18.74 -18.48 -6.99
N SER A 319 -17.72 -18.44 -7.85
CA SER A 319 -17.64 -17.48 -8.95
C SER A 319 -18.80 -17.64 -9.94
N GLY A 320 -19.47 -16.53 -10.26
CA GLY A 320 -20.46 -16.46 -11.35
C GLY A 320 -21.81 -17.11 -11.06
N LYS A 321 -22.07 -17.57 -9.83
CA LYS A 321 -23.34 -18.22 -9.46
C LYS A 321 -24.49 -17.24 -9.27
N ASN A 322 -24.31 -16.26 -8.40
CA ASN A 322 -25.27 -15.19 -8.12
C ASN A 322 -24.58 -14.06 -7.32
N SER A 323 -25.25 -12.92 -7.19
CA SER A 323 -24.66 -11.74 -6.55
C SER A 323 -24.26 -11.96 -5.09
N GLU A 324 -24.96 -12.84 -4.37
CA GLU A 324 -24.66 -13.16 -2.98
C GLU A 324 -23.40 -14.05 -2.87
N SER A 325 -23.25 -14.99 -3.79
CA SER A 325 -22.05 -15.81 -3.93
C SER A 325 -20.83 -14.97 -4.28
N ASP A 326 -20.98 -13.96 -5.15
CA ASP A 326 -19.89 -13.04 -5.52
C ASP A 326 -19.45 -12.18 -4.32
N LYS A 327 -20.40 -11.69 -3.50
CA LYS A 327 -20.11 -10.99 -2.24
C LYS A 327 -19.32 -11.88 -1.26
N ARG A 328 -19.78 -13.12 -1.07
CA ARG A 328 -19.12 -14.10 -0.18
C ARG A 328 -17.73 -14.49 -0.68
N LEU A 329 -17.59 -14.71 -1.99
CA LEU A 329 -16.32 -14.97 -2.64
C LEU A 329 -15.33 -13.84 -2.37
N ALA A 330 -15.75 -12.60 -2.61
CA ALA A 330 -14.93 -11.42 -2.38
C ALA A 330 -14.47 -11.29 -0.93
N ALA A 331 -15.40 -11.43 0.03
CA ALA A 331 -15.08 -11.39 1.45
C ALA A 331 -14.11 -12.51 1.85
N ASN A 332 -14.33 -13.74 1.37
CA ASN A 332 -13.44 -14.87 1.66
C ASN A 332 -12.03 -14.63 1.11
N LEU A 333 -11.88 -14.16 -0.12
CA LEU A 333 -10.58 -13.84 -0.71
C LEU A 333 -9.88 -12.72 0.06
N PHE A 334 -10.61 -11.67 0.45
CA PHE A 334 -10.09 -10.57 1.26
C PHE A 334 -9.56 -11.04 2.62
N PHE A 335 -10.39 -11.73 3.41
CA PHE A 335 -9.99 -12.18 4.74
C PHE A 335 -8.95 -13.29 4.70
N ALA A 336 -9.03 -14.22 3.74
CA ALA A 336 -8.01 -15.25 3.58
C ALA A 336 -6.66 -14.64 3.22
N ASN A 337 -6.61 -13.65 2.31
CA ASN A 337 -5.36 -12.96 1.98
C ASN A 337 -4.78 -12.22 3.19
N SER A 338 -5.63 -11.50 3.92
CA SER A 338 -5.21 -10.75 5.11
C SER A 338 -4.71 -11.65 6.23
N LEU A 339 -5.39 -12.78 6.46
CA LEU A 339 -5.01 -13.77 7.44
C LEU A 339 -3.72 -14.49 7.04
N PHE A 340 -3.60 -14.89 5.77
CA PHE A 340 -2.41 -15.56 5.24
C PHE A 340 -1.15 -14.75 5.56
N TYR A 341 -1.08 -13.48 5.15
CA TYR A 341 0.10 -12.64 5.40
C TYR A 341 0.35 -12.34 6.88
N THR A 342 -0.71 -12.24 7.69
CA THR A 342 -0.56 -12.08 9.15
C THR A 342 0.07 -13.33 9.76
N VAL A 343 -0.40 -14.52 9.39
CA VAL A 343 0.18 -15.81 9.84
C VAL A 343 1.59 -16.01 9.29
N PHE A 344 1.81 -15.65 8.02
CA PHE A 344 3.13 -15.73 7.38
C PHE A 344 4.17 -14.89 8.12
N LEU A 345 3.78 -13.69 8.56
CA LEU A 345 4.63 -12.83 9.36
C LEU A 345 4.97 -13.46 10.71
N ILE A 346 3.99 -14.08 11.36
CA ILE A 346 4.18 -14.74 12.65
C ILE A 346 5.24 -15.84 12.55
N PHE A 347 5.22 -16.64 11.49
CA PHE A 347 6.25 -17.64 11.22
C PHE A 347 7.61 -16.99 10.92
N ARG A 348 7.64 -16.03 10.00
CA ARG A 348 8.87 -15.30 9.65
C ARG A 348 9.56 -14.67 10.86
N ASN A 349 8.79 -14.09 11.78
CA ASN A 349 9.33 -13.41 12.96
C ASN A 349 9.49 -14.33 14.17
N GLY A 350 9.12 -15.62 14.08
CA GLY A 350 9.23 -16.55 15.20
C GLY A 350 8.43 -16.12 16.43
N LEU A 351 7.30 -15.42 16.26
CA LEU A 351 6.54 -14.81 17.38
C LEU A 351 6.05 -15.83 18.42
N PHE A 352 5.86 -17.10 18.04
CA PHE A 352 5.53 -18.17 18.98
C PHE A 352 6.67 -18.51 19.94
N TYR A 353 7.91 -18.14 19.61
CA TYR A 353 9.12 -18.43 20.38
C TYR A 353 9.59 -17.24 21.21
N THR A 354 9.45 -16.01 20.68
CA THR A 354 9.85 -14.79 21.39
C THR A 354 8.83 -14.33 22.44
N GLY A 355 7.62 -14.88 22.42
CA GLY A 355 6.52 -14.46 23.30
C GLY A 355 5.83 -13.17 22.82
N PHE A 356 4.72 -12.83 23.48
CA PHE A 356 3.94 -11.64 23.17
C PHE A 356 4.45 -10.44 23.99
N GLU A 357 5.01 -9.45 23.32
CA GLU A 357 5.50 -8.21 23.94
C GLU A 357 4.81 -6.98 23.34
N LEU A 358 4.27 -6.11 24.20
CA LEU A 358 3.62 -4.87 23.78
C LEU A 358 4.57 -3.90 23.06
N GLY A 359 5.88 -4.02 23.26
CA GLY A 359 6.91 -3.25 22.54
C GLY A 359 7.07 -3.64 21.07
N ASN A 360 6.63 -4.85 20.69
CA ASN A 360 6.73 -5.37 19.34
C ASN A 360 5.45 -5.09 18.56
N SER A 361 5.51 -4.20 17.56
CA SER A 361 4.32 -3.77 16.82
C SER A 361 3.57 -4.91 16.13
N ASN A 362 4.24 -6.02 15.81
CA ASN A 362 3.63 -7.17 15.17
C ASN A 362 2.52 -7.80 16.01
N THR A 363 2.55 -7.60 17.32
CA THR A 363 1.51 -8.06 18.25
C THR A 363 0.16 -7.38 18.05
N LEU A 364 0.14 -6.18 17.45
CA LEU A 364 -1.10 -5.43 17.17
C LEU A 364 -1.76 -5.83 15.85
N TYR A 365 -1.09 -6.57 14.98
CA TYR A 365 -1.60 -6.87 13.65
C TYR A 365 -2.80 -7.80 13.68
N VAL A 366 -2.78 -8.83 14.54
CA VAL A 366 -3.93 -9.71 14.77
C VAL A 366 -5.12 -8.94 15.37
N PRO A 367 -4.96 -8.16 16.47
CA PRO A 367 -6.01 -7.27 16.96
C PRO A 367 -6.61 -6.35 15.89
N ILE A 368 -5.78 -5.70 15.06
CA ILE A 368 -6.26 -4.83 13.97
C ILE A 368 -7.09 -5.64 12.96
N LEU A 369 -6.63 -6.82 12.57
CA LEU A 369 -7.38 -7.70 11.66
C LEU A 369 -8.72 -8.14 12.25
N LEU A 370 -8.76 -8.46 13.55
CA LEU A 370 -9.99 -8.80 14.25
C LEU A 370 -10.94 -7.60 14.35
N ILE A 371 -10.42 -6.38 14.56
CA ILE A 371 -11.22 -5.15 14.54
C ILE A 371 -11.81 -4.94 13.15
N ILE A 372 -11.02 -5.11 12.07
CA ILE A 372 -11.52 -5.02 10.69
C ILE A 372 -12.65 -6.03 10.45
N PHE A 373 -12.45 -7.28 10.87
CA PHE A 373 -13.47 -8.34 10.77
C PHE A 373 -14.74 -7.99 11.55
N ALA A 374 -14.60 -7.54 12.80
CA ALA A 374 -15.73 -7.14 13.65
C ALA A 374 -16.50 -5.97 13.04
N ILE A 375 -15.80 -4.92 12.60
CA ILE A 375 -16.43 -3.76 11.94
C ILE A 375 -17.19 -4.22 10.70
N TYR A 376 -16.57 -5.04 9.84
CA TYR A 376 -17.21 -5.59 8.64
C TYR A 376 -18.47 -6.39 9.00
N TYR A 377 -18.37 -7.35 9.92
CA TYR A 377 -19.45 -8.26 10.30
C TYR A 377 -20.63 -7.53 10.97
N PHE A 378 -20.36 -6.57 11.86
CA PHE A 378 -21.40 -5.82 12.57
C PHE A 378 -21.94 -4.62 11.78
N SER A 379 -21.24 -4.17 10.74
CA SER A 379 -21.77 -3.17 9.81
C SER A 379 -22.86 -3.80 8.92
N LYS A 380 -24.08 -3.90 9.45
CA LYS A 380 -25.26 -4.37 8.70
C LYS A 380 -25.32 -3.72 7.33
N GLU A 381 -25.46 -4.55 6.29
CA GLU A 381 -25.51 -4.24 4.85
C GLU A 381 -26.16 -2.90 4.52
N LYS A 382 -25.37 -1.83 4.55
CA LYS A 382 -25.75 -0.56 3.95
C LYS A 382 -24.91 -0.43 2.71
N GLU A 383 -25.54 -0.58 1.54
CA GLU A 383 -24.89 -0.28 0.28
C GLU A 383 -24.28 1.12 0.34
N VAL A 384 -23.03 1.22 -0.10
CA VAL A 384 -22.31 2.49 -0.09
C VAL A 384 -22.98 3.43 -1.08
N GLN A 385 -23.52 4.53 -0.57
CA GLN A 385 -24.08 5.57 -1.43
C GLN A 385 -22.95 6.36 -2.07
N PHE A 386 -22.75 6.18 -3.38
CA PHE A 386 -21.80 6.98 -4.16
C PHE A 386 -22.40 8.38 -4.38
N THR A 387 -21.61 9.44 -4.18
CA THR A 387 -22.05 10.83 -4.46
C THR A 387 -21.23 11.44 -5.58
N ASN A 388 -21.76 12.51 -6.19
CA ASN A 388 -21.22 13.07 -7.42
C ASN A 388 -20.42 14.37 -7.22
N TYR A 389 -19.24 14.29 -6.61
CA TYR A 389 -18.46 15.51 -6.35
C TYR A 389 -17.82 16.11 -7.62
N LEU A 390 -17.59 15.29 -8.65
CA LEU A 390 -16.92 15.70 -9.89
C LEU A 390 -17.77 16.68 -10.73
N GLU A 391 -19.08 16.47 -10.81
CA GLU A 391 -19.99 17.33 -11.58
C GLU A 391 -20.36 18.61 -10.82
N ASP A 392 -20.44 18.56 -9.48
CA ASP A 392 -21.01 19.66 -8.68
C ASP A 392 -20.05 20.83 -8.40
N GLN A 393 -18.74 20.60 -8.28
CA GLN A 393 -17.78 21.65 -7.90
C GLN A 393 -16.50 21.74 -8.75
N GLY A 394 -16.35 20.87 -9.76
CA GLY A 394 -15.17 20.81 -10.61
C GLY A 394 -13.93 20.30 -9.85
N PHE A 395 -13.32 19.22 -10.35
CA PHE A 395 -12.19 18.56 -9.70
C PHE A 395 -11.07 19.52 -9.23
N TRP A 396 -10.76 20.55 -10.03
CA TRP A 396 -9.60 21.45 -9.84
C TRP A 396 -9.83 22.65 -8.92
N SER A 397 -11.08 22.98 -8.58
CA SER A 397 -11.42 24.27 -7.95
C SER A 397 -10.75 24.49 -6.59
N ASN A 398 -10.49 23.40 -5.84
CA ASN A 398 -9.95 23.46 -4.48
C ASN A 398 -8.48 23.01 -4.34
N TRP A 399 -7.82 22.61 -5.42
CA TRP A 399 -6.45 22.05 -5.34
C TRP A 399 -5.40 23.04 -4.84
N LYS A 400 -5.56 24.33 -5.17
CA LYS A 400 -4.67 25.38 -4.64
C LYS A 400 -4.70 25.45 -3.12
N TYR A 401 -5.88 25.32 -2.51
CA TYR A 401 -6.02 25.35 -1.05
C TYR A 401 -5.45 24.08 -0.42
N ILE A 402 -5.68 22.92 -1.02
CA ILE A 402 -5.10 21.65 -0.57
C ILE A 402 -3.56 21.72 -0.61
N ALA A 403 -2.99 22.23 -1.69
CA ALA A 403 -1.54 22.38 -1.82
C ALA A 403 -0.96 23.33 -0.77
N VAL A 404 -1.60 24.49 -0.53
CA VAL A 404 -1.17 25.43 0.51
C VAL A 404 -1.26 24.80 1.89
N ILE A 405 -2.37 24.14 2.22
CA ILE A 405 -2.54 23.44 3.51
C ILE A 405 -1.45 22.37 3.68
N PHE A 406 -1.17 21.60 2.64
CA PHE A 406 -0.15 20.55 2.67
C PHE A 406 1.24 21.12 2.96
N ILE A 407 1.65 22.18 2.24
CA ILE A 407 2.94 22.86 2.47
C ILE A 407 3.02 23.42 3.89
N VAL A 408 1.97 24.11 4.35
CA VAL A 408 1.90 24.64 5.70
C VAL A 408 2.03 23.52 6.73
N ALA A 409 1.36 22.38 6.52
CA ALA A 409 1.48 21.22 7.41
C ALA A 409 2.92 20.72 7.49
N LEU A 410 3.63 20.60 6.35
CA LEU A 410 5.03 20.16 6.33
C LEU A 410 5.96 21.14 7.06
N VAL A 411 5.74 22.44 6.92
CA VAL A 411 6.51 23.45 7.65
C VAL A 411 6.23 23.36 9.16
N VAL A 412 4.97 23.20 9.55
CA VAL A 412 4.59 23.07 10.97
C VAL A 412 5.20 21.82 11.60
N ILE A 413 5.10 20.65 10.96
CA ILE A 413 5.71 19.43 11.53
C ILE A 413 7.24 19.54 11.58
N THR A 414 7.87 20.24 10.63
CA THR A 414 9.32 20.51 10.66
C THR A 414 9.69 21.36 11.87
N LEU A 415 9.00 22.48 12.08
CA LEU A 415 9.24 23.38 13.21
C LEU A 415 9.06 22.66 14.55
N ILE A 416 8.06 21.79 14.66
CA ILE A 416 7.87 20.99 15.87
C ILE A 416 9.03 19.99 16.00
N SER A 417 9.32 19.21 14.96
CA SER A 417 10.32 18.14 14.98
C SER A 417 11.70 18.60 15.45
N ILE A 418 12.23 19.71 14.90
CA ILE A 418 13.57 20.21 15.26
C ILE A 418 13.68 20.69 16.72
N ASN A 419 12.55 20.99 17.37
CA ASN A 419 12.50 21.46 18.75
C ASN A 419 12.18 20.34 19.76
N LEU A 420 11.99 19.09 19.31
CA LEU A 420 11.65 17.96 20.18
C LEU A 420 12.85 17.18 20.72
N HIS A 421 14.03 17.32 20.10
CA HIS A 421 15.20 16.53 20.45
C HIS A 421 16.51 17.24 20.06
N GLU A 422 17.62 16.86 20.68
CA GLU A 422 18.96 17.39 20.36
C GLU A 422 19.62 16.69 19.15
N GLY A 423 18.91 15.74 18.53
CA GLY A 423 19.36 14.95 17.39
C GLY A 423 19.21 13.46 17.68
N LEU A 424 18.58 12.73 16.77
CA LEU A 424 18.32 11.30 16.96
C LEU A 424 19.40 10.42 16.30
N PRO A 425 19.68 9.22 16.83
CA PRO A 425 20.61 8.28 16.21
C PRO A 425 20.25 8.00 14.75
N GLY A 426 21.24 7.91 13.86
CA GLY A 426 21.00 7.70 12.42
C GLY A 426 20.52 8.97 11.69
N SER A 427 20.79 10.15 12.26
CA SER A 427 20.57 11.42 11.57
C SER A 427 21.55 11.60 10.40
N HIS A 428 21.09 12.27 9.35
CA HIS A 428 21.88 12.60 8.18
C HIS A 428 21.67 14.08 7.81
N LEU A 429 22.66 14.66 7.12
CA LEU A 429 22.57 16.01 6.54
C LEU A 429 22.79 15.93 5.04
N ARG A 430 21.91 16.57 4.27
CA ARG A 430 22.01 16.78 2.83
C ARG A 430 22.75 18.08 2.50
N PHE A 431 22.41 19.16 3.21
CA PHE A 431 22.99 20.49 3.08
C PHE A 431 23.88 20.74 4.30
N LYS A 432 25.10 21.22 4.06
CA LYS A 432 26.09 21.56 5.10
C LYS A 432 26.10 23.06 5.37
#